data_AF-A0A8C7ZWE9-F1
#
_entry.id   AF-A0A8C7ZWE9-F1
#
_cell.length_a   1.000
_cell.length_b   1.000
_cell.length_c   1.000
_cell.angle_alpha   90.00
_cell.angle_beta   90.00
_cell.angle_gamma   90.00
#
_symmetry.space_group_name_H-M   'P 1'
#
loop_
_entity.id
_entity.type
_entity.pdbx_description
1 polymer ?
#
loop_
_entity_poly.entity_id
_entity_poly.type
_entity_poly.pdbx_seq_one_letter_code
_entity_poly.pdbx_strand_id
1 'polypeptide(L)'
;QDIVCSIFTLISPVVFIQMPCMCSNATCPVCCCCPRGRNSSVTRIVYAFILLLGTLVSCIMLSPGVDQQLKRIPGFCEDGASPHLPVFQAHLRCEMLLGYKAVYRVCCGMSLWFLGLCILMVNIKTSRDLRASIHNGFWFFKFVALVTIMVGAFYIPDRPFTYAWFVVGSCGAFFFILIQLVLLVDFAHSWNESWMQKMESGSFRGWYAALLTVTMLNYALSLTAVGLFFVFYTKPDQCFINKFFISFNLFLCIMASVVSVLRKVQEFQPRSGLLQSSFITLYTMFLTWSAMTNEPDRECNPSLLSIFQQIASPTPPPLEIENQTAVMILLTEEPVSTSPYLQWWDGQSIVGLIIFVLCILYSSIRSSNTTQVNKLTMASKDSAILAEGGGSGELSDESMSLRRVEDNEREMVQYSYSFFHFMLFLASLYIMMILTNWYSPDADYTITSKWPTVWVKISSSWLCLALYIWTLVAPMILTNRDFS
;
A
#
# COMPACT_ATOMS: atom_id res chain seq x y z
N GLN A 1 13.64 -30.70 -3.52
CA GLN A 1 14.63 -30.17 -4.48
C GLN A 1 13.96 -29.41 -5.62
N ASP A 2 12.82 -29.88 -6.13
CA ASP A 2 12.14 -29.26 -7.30
C ASP A 2 11.50 -27.88 -7.04
N ILE A 3 11.17 -27.54 -5.79
CA ILE A 3 10.57 -26.24 -5.42
C ILE A 3 11.63 -25.14 -5.33
N VAL A 4 12.81 -25.44 -4.77
CA VAL A 4 13.95 -24.52 -4.81
C VAL A 4 14.33 -24.25 -6.26
N CYS A 5 14.27 -25.27 -7.11
CA CYS A 5 14.46 -25.14 -8.54
C CYS A 5 13.38 -24.24 -9.15
N SER A 6 12.08 -24.52 -9.01
CA SER A 6 10.99 -23.70 -9.57
C SER A 6 10.96 -22.25 -9.08
N ILE A 7 11.25 -21.99 -7.80
CA ILE A 7 11.40 -20.63 -7.27
C ILE A 7 12.63 -19.95 -7.90
N PHE A 8 13.76 -20.65 -8.03
CA PHE A 8 14.93 -20.14 -8.74
C PHE A 8 14.66 -19.91 -10.23
N THR A 9 13.86 -20.75 -10.91
CA THR A 9 13.54 -20.60 -12.34
C THR A 9 12.57 -19.46 -12.59
N LEU A 10 11.62 -19.21 -11.67
CA LEU A 10 10.69 -18.07 -11.73
C LEU A 10 11.39 -16.74 -11.46
N ILE A 11 12.41 -16.74 -10.60
CA ILE A 11 13.22 -15.55 -10.26
C ILE A 11 14.33 -15.29 -11.31
N SER A 12 14.83 -16.35 -11.97
CA SER A 12 15.98 -16.28 -12.89
C SER A 12 15.86 -15.27 -14.04
N PRO A 13 14.79 -15.22 -14.85
CA PRO A 13 14.82 -14.37 -16.04
C PRO A 13 14.80 -12.87 -15.70
N VAL A 14 14.28 -12.48 -14.53
CA VAL A 14 14.24 -11.08 -14.07
C VAL A 14 15.55 -10.68 -13.38
N VAL A 15 16.21 -11.62 -12.68
CA VAL A 15 17.46 -11.36 -11.94
C VAL A 15 18.69 -11.42 -12.86
N PHE A 16 18.70 -12.28 -13.89
CA PHE A 16 19.89 -12.46 -14.73
C PHE A 16 20.20 -11.32 -15.69
N ILE A 17 19.25 -10.42 -15.99
CA ILE A 17 19.47 -9.28 -16.90
C ILE A 17 20.30 -8.14 -16.23
N GLN A 18 20.50 -8.16 -14.90
CA GLN A 18 21.27 -7.14 -14.16
C GLN A 18 22.53 -7.66 -13.45
N MET A 19 22.89 -8.94 -13.65
CA MET A 19 23.95 -9.63 -12.89
C MET A 19 25.37 -9.02 -12.92
N PRO A 20 25.83 -8.28 -13.95
CA PRO A 20 27.18 -7.72 -13.90
C PRO A 20 27.36 -6.61 -12.85
N CYS A 21 26.27 -6.03 -12.33
CA CYS A 21 26.32 -4.83 -11.50
C CYS A 21 26.10 -5.03 -9.99
N MET A 22 25.78 -6.24 -9.54
CA MET A 22 25.35 -6.53 -8.16
C MET A 22 26.45 -7.15 -7.27
N CYS A 23 27.62 -7.48 -7.83
CA CYS A 23 28.68 -8.25 -7.16
C CYS A 23 29.87 -7.43 -6.61
N SER A 24 29.82 -6.09 -6.59
CA SER A 24 30.92 -5.27 -6.05
C SER A 24 30.47 -4.27 -5.00
N ASN A 25 31.37 -3.93 -4.07
CA ASN A 25 31.21 -2.86 -3.07
C ASN A 25 31.03 -1.45 -3.68
N ALA A 26 31.16 -1.35 -5.01
CA ALA A 26 30.83 -0.16 -5.77
C ALA A 26 29.56 -0.40 -6.58
N THR A 27 28.61 0.53 -6.48
CA THR A 27 27.60 0.74 -7.51
C THR A 27 28.31 0.76 -8.88
N CYS A 28 27.94 -0.20 -9.73
CA CYS A 28 28.51 -0.50 -11.03
C CYS A 28 28.98 0.76 -11.81
N PRO A 29 30.29 0.95 -12.05
CA PRO A 29 30.78 2.09 -12.85
C PRO A 29 30.50 1.93 -14.35
N VAL A 30 30.02 0.75 -14.80
CA VAL A 30 29.99 0.34 -16.23
C VAL A 30 28.57 0.17 -16.76
N CYS A 31 27.52 0.49 -15.99
CA CYS A 31 26.18 0.50 -16.55
C CYS A 31 25.91 1.82 -17.30
N CYS A 32 25.87 1.74 -18.63
CA CYS A 32 25.47 2.86 -19.50
C CYS A 32 24.05 3.40 -19.21
N CYS A 33 23.27 2.71 -18.37
CA CYS A 33 21.89 3.05 -18.02
C CYS A 33 21.71 3.63 -16.61
N CYS A 34 22.78 3.84 -15.82
CA CYS A 34 22.63 4.48 -14.51
C CYS A 34 22.63 6.02 -14.64
N PRO A 35 21.52 6.70 -14.28
CA PRO A 35 21.48 8.16 -14.23
C PRO A 35 22.41 8.71 -13.14
N ARG A 36 22.87 9.97 -13.29
CA ARG A 36 23.54 10.74 -12.23
C ARG A 36 22.61 10.79 -11.00
N GLY A 37 22.88 9.96 -9.99
CA GLY A 37 22.08 9.87 -8.77
C GLY A 37 22.96 9.99 -7.52
N ARG A 38 22.35 10.43 -6.40
CA ARG A 38 22.98 10.40 -5.07
C ARG A 38 22.93 8.97 -4.53
N ASN A 39 24.01 8.46 -3.94
CA ASN A 39 24.08 7.08 -3.41
C ASN A 39 22.89 6.74 -2.49
N SER A 40 22.50 7.68 -1.61
CA SER A 40 21.35 7.56 -0.70
C SER A 40 20.01 7.29 -1.38
N SER A 41 19.71 7.94 -2.51
CA SER A 41 18.46 7.73 -3.24
C SER A 41 18.47 6.42 -4.02
N VAL A 42 19.61 6.04 -4.59
CA VAL A 42 19.77 4.76 -5.30
C VAL A 42 19.53 3.59 -4.33
N THR A 43 20.17 3.61 -3.16
CA THR A 43 19.99 2.57 -2.13
C THR A 43 18.52 2.43 -1.70
N ARG A 44 17.79 3.53 -1.49
CA ARG A 44 16.36 3.50 -1.15
C ARG A 44 15.50 2.89 -2.25
N ILE A 45 15.75 3.28 -3.51
CA ILE A 45 15.05 2.72 -4.68
C ILE A 45 15.30 1.21 -4.81
N VAL A 46 16.53 0.74 -4.56
CA VAL A 46 16.83 -0.70 -4.61
C VAL A 46 16.08 -1.47 -3.52
N TYR A 47 16.03 -0.97 -2.28
CA TYR A 47 15.23 -1.62 -1.23
C TYR A 47 13.72 -1.60 -1.52
N ALA A 48 13.20 -0.51 -2.08
CA ALA A 48 11.82 -0.46 -2.54
C ALA A 48 11.57 -1.50 -3.65
N PHE A 49 12.48 -1.63 -4.61
CA PHE A 49 12.38 -2.66 -5.65
C PHE A 49 12.40 -4.08 -5.06
N ILE A 50 13.26 -4.35 -4.08
CA ILE A 50 13.30 -5.64 -3.37
C ILE A 50 11.95 -5.93 -2.69
N LEU A 51 11.35 -4.94 -2.02
CA LEU A 51 10.01 -5.07 -1.43
C LEU A 51 8.96 -5.38 -2.50
N LEU A 52 8.96 -4.63 -3.61
CA LEU A 52 8.02 -4.84 -4.73
C LEU A 52 8.18 -6.20 -5.41
N LEU A 53 9.41 -6.70 -5.53
CA LEU A 53 9.68 -8.05 -6.04
C LEU A 53 9.11 -9.12 -5.09
N GLY A 54 9.28 -8.96 -3.78
CA GLY A 54 8.64 -9.84 -2.79
C GLY A 54 7.12 -9.78 -2.84
N THR A 55 6.54 -8.60 -3.08
CA THR A 55 5.10 -8.44 -3.33
C THR A 55 4.66 -9.16 -4.59
N LEU A 56 5.42 -9.06 -5.69
CA LEU A 56 5.13 -9.79 -6.93
C LEU A 56 5.15 -11.32 -6.70
N VAL A 57 6.14 -11.83 -5.97
CA VAL A 57 6.21 -13.25 -5.59
C VAL A 57 4.97 -13.62 -4.77
N SER A 58 4.55 -12.78 -3.82
CA SER A 58 3.35 -13.00 -3.03
C SER A 58 2.09 -13.07 -3.92
N CYS A 59 1.94 -12.15 -4.87
CA CYS A 59 0.87 -12.16 -5.88
C CYS A 59 0.86 -13.44 -6.71
N ILE A 60 2.03 -13.97 -7.10
CA ILE A 60 2.15 -15.22 -7.84
C ILE A 60 1.70 -16.41 -6.97
N MET A 61 1.97 -16.39 -5.67
CA MET A 61 1.50 -17.44 -4.74
C MET A 61 -0.03 -17.48 -4.59
N LEU A 62 -0.75 -16.41 -4.95
CA LEU A 62 -2.22 -16.41 -5.02
C LEU A 62 -2.77 -16.96 -6.33
N SER A 63 -1.92 -17.26 -7.32
CA SER A 63 -2.38 -17.73 -8.62
C SER A 63 -2.74 -19.23 -8.59
N PRO A 64 -3.83 -19.64 -9.26
CA PRO A 64 -4.32 -21.01 -9.23
C PRO A 64 -3.34 -22.03 -9.83
N GLY A 65 -2.38 -21.58 -10.64
CA GLY A 65 -1.34 -22.42 -11.22
C GLY A 65 -0.30 -22.90 -10.19
N VAL A 66 -0.08 -22.14 -9.12
CA VAL A 66 0.90 -22.47 -8.08
C VAL A 66 0.29 -23.38 -7.00
N ASP A 67 -1.04 -23.33 -6.81
CA ASP A 67 -1.76 -24.14 -5.84
C ASP A 67 -1.51 -25.65 -6.03
N GLN A 68 -1.42 -26.13 -7.28
CA GLN A 68 -1.14 -27.53 -7.58
C GLN A 68 0.25 -27.99 -7.08
N GLN A 69 1.22 -27.07 -7.02
CA GLN A 69 2.57 -27.35 -6.50
C GLN A 69 2.59 -27.23 -4.96
N LEU A 70 1.85 -26.27 -4.40
CA LEU A 70 1.71 -26.09 -2.95
C LEU A 70 1.03 -27.29 -2.27
N LYS A 71 0.09 -27.96 -2.95
CA LYS A 71 -0.57 -29.20 -2.48
C LYS A 71 0.41 -30.35 -2.20
N ARG A 72 1.61 -30.34 -2.80
CA ARG A 72 2.62 -31.40 -2.62
C ARG A 72 3.45 -31.23 -1.34
N ILE A 73 3.27 -30.14 -0.60
CA ILE A 73 4.04 -29.85 0.61
C ILE A 73 3.33 -30.49 1.83
N PRO A 74 3.96 -31.47 2.50
CA PRO A 74 3.39 -32.07 3.71
C PRO A 74 3.25 -31.01 4.82
N GLY A 75 2.13 -31.03 5.55
CA GLY A 75 1.84 -30.08 6.64
C GLY A 75 0.93 -28.88 6.31
N PHE A 76 0.63 -28.55 5.04
CA PHE A 76 -0.30 -27.45 4.71
C PHE A 76 -1.79 -27.82 4.85
N CYS A 77 -2.13 -29.11 4.67
CA CYS A 77 -3.52 -29.61 4.76
C CYS A 77 -3.71 -30.89 5.58
N GLU A 78 -2.65 -31.50 6.12
CA GLU A 78 -2.74 -32.77 6.85
C GLU A 78 -3.35 -32.66 8.26
N ASP A 79 -3.46 -31.44 8.81
CA ASP A 79 -3.81 -31.22 10.22
C ASP A 79 -5.27 -30.81 10.49
N GLY A 80 -6.10 -30.69 9.44
CA GLY A 80 -7.49 -30.20 9.52
C GLY A 80 -8.55 -31.27 9.86
N ALA A 81 -8.14 -32.51 10.17
CA ALA A 81 -9.07 -33.56 10.59
C ALA A 81 -9.50 -33.34 12.05
N SER A 82 -10.37 -32.36 12.28
CA SER A 82 -11.19 -32.36 13.49
C SER A 82 -12.07 -33.63 13.48
N PRO A 83 -12.20 -34.37 14.60
CA PRO A 83 -12.94 -35.63 14.66
C PRO A 83 -14.46 -35.49 14.40
N HIS A 84 -14.96 -34.27 14.21
CA HIS A 84 -16.38 -33.95 14.03
C HIS A 84 -16.74 -33.40 12.65
N LEU A 85 -15.79 -33.25 11.72
CA LEU A 85 -16.07 -32.77 10.37
C LEU A 85 -15.80 -33.88 9.34
N PRO A 86 -16.70 -34.16 8.38
CA PRO A 86 -16.41 -35.11 7.31
C PRO A 86 -15.16 -34.67 6.54
N VAL A 87 -14.18 -35.58 6.46
CA VAL A 87 -12.84 -35.39 5.87
C VAL A 87 -12.88 -34.68 4.50
N PHE A 88 -13.92 -34.91 3.72
CA PHE A 88 -14.13 -34.30 2.41
C PHE A 88 -14.33 -32.77 2.45
N GLN A 89 -15.05 -32.25 3.44
CA GLN A 89 -15.38 -30.82 3.53
C GLN A 89 -14.22 -30.00 4.13
N ALA A 90 -13.43 -30.60 5.01
CA ALA A 90 -12.17 -30.03 5.51
C ALA A 90 -11.11 -29.95 4.39
N HIS A 91 -11.03 -30.97 3.54
CA HIS A 91 -10.09 -30.99 2.42
C HIS A 91 -10.44 -29.91 1.38
N LEU A 92 -11.73 -29.78 1.00
CA LEU A 92 -12.19 -28.78 0.03
C LEU A 92 -11.99 -27.33 0.49
N ARG A 93 -12.09 -27.05 1.81
CA ARG A 93 -11.82 -25.71 2.37
C ARG A 93 -10.32 -25.42 2.53
N CYS A 94 -9.50 -26.43 2.78
CA CYS A 94 -8.05 -26.25 2.83
C CYS A 94 -7.49 -25.86 1.45
N GLU A 95 -8.01 -26.46 0.39
CA GLU A 95 -7.63 -26.16 -1.00
C GLU A 95 -7.84 -24.68 -1.39
N MET A 96 -8.88 -24.04 -0.87
CA MET A 96 -9.20 -22.63 -1.13
C MET A 96 -8.30 -21.64 -0.38
N LEU A 97 -7.59 -22.08 0.68
CA LEU A 97 -6.81 -21.21 1.57
C LEU A 97 -5.28 -21.34 1.44
N LEU A 98 -4.78 -22.24 0.57
CA LEU A 98 -3.33 -22.47 0.41
C LEU A 98 -2.58 -21.19 -0.02
N GLY A 99 -3.11 -20.45 -0.99
CA GLY A 99 -2.50 -19.21 -1.46
C GLY A 99 -2.32 -18.17 -0.36
N TYR A 100 -3.33 -17.98 0.50
CA TYR A 100 -3.23 -17.05 1.63
C TYR A 100 -2.18 -17.51 2.64
N LYS A 101 -2.15 -18.80 3.00
CA LYS A 101 -1.10 -19.34 3.88
C LYS A 101 0.31 -19.13 3.31
N ALA A 102 0.50 -19.33 2.01
CA ALA A 102 1.77 -19.08 1.34
C ALA A 102 2.17 -17.60 1.41
N VAL A 103 1.22 -16.68 1.20
CA VAL A 103 1.43 -15.23 1.34
C VAL A 103 1.89 -14.87 2.76
N TYR A 104 1.24 -15.40 3.81
CA TYR A 104 1.66 -15.14 5.20
C TYR A 104 3.13 -15.53 5.44
N ARG A 105 3.59 -16.65 4.88
CA ARG A 105 4.98 -17.13 5.03
C ARG A 105 5.98 -16.28 4.25
N VAL A 106 5.68 -15.95 3.00
CA VAL A 106 6.51 -15.06 2.17
C VAL A 106 6.64 -13.68 2.82
N CYS A 107 5.52 -13.07 3.21
CA CYS A 107 5.50 -11.77 3.88
C CYS A 107 6.15 -11.81 5.26
N CYS A 108 6.05 -12.92 5.99
CA CYS A 108 6.81 -13.15 7.23
C CYS A 108 8.31 -13.02 6.98
N GLY A 109 8.85 -13.76 6.00
CA GLY A 109 10.27 -13.69 5.67
C GLY A 109 10.74 -12.28 5.24
N MET A 110 9.93 -11.61 4.41
CA MET A 110 10.18 -10.21 4.01
C MET A 110 10.22 -9.26 5.20
N SER A 111 9.25 -9.37 6.11
CA SER A 111 9.15 -8.50 7.27
C SER A 111 10.30 -8.73 8.25
N LEU A 112 10.70 -9.98 8.51
CA LEU A 112 11.82 -10.31 9.37
C LEU A 112 13.15 -9.80 8.80
N TRP A 113 13.31 -9.84 7.48
CA TRP A 113 14.46 -9.25 6.79
C TRP A 113 14.56 -7.74 7.04
N PHE A 114 13.48 -6.98 6.77
CA PHE A 114 13.49 -5.54 6.98
C PHE A 114 13.58 -5.15 8.46
N LEU A 115 12.98 -5.92 9.36
CA LEU A 115 13.11 -5.73 10.80
C LEU A 115 14.56 -5.96 11.26
N GLY A 116 15.22 -7.00 10.75
CA GLY A 116 16.64 -7.26 11.01
C GLY A 116 17.53 -6.11 10.54
N LEU A 117 17.30 -5.58 9.34
CA LEU A 117 18.01 -4.39 8.85
C LEU A 117 17.69 -3.14 9.68
N CYS A 118 16.44 -2.96 10.11
CA CYS A 118 16.05 -1.86 11.00
C CYS A 118 16.87 -1.87 12.29
N ILE A 119 17.00 -3.03 12.93
CA ILE A 119 17.76 -3.22 14.18
C ILE A 119 19.27 -3.03 13.92
N LEU A 120 19.80 -3.58 12.83
CA LEU A 120 21.22 -3.43 12.48
C LEU A 120 21.62 -1.96 12.25
N MET A 121 20.71 -1.16 11.70
CA MET A 121 20.95 0.23 11.32
C MET A 121 20.60 1.27 12.40
N VAL A 122 20.38 0.84 13.65
CA VAL A 122 20.12 1.75 14.77
C VAL A 122 21.32 2.66 15.05
N ASN A 123 21.04 3.97 15.16
CA ASN A 123 21.98 5.01 15.56
C ASN A 123 23.24 5.12 14.66
N ILE A 124 23.06 4.97 13.34
CA ILE A 124 24.10 5.29 12.36
C ILE A 124 24.05 6.80 12.08
N LYS A 125 25.19 7.48 12.21
CA LYS A 125 25.29 8.94 12.04
C LYS A 125 26.03 9.35 10.77
N THR A 126 26.94 8.52 10.26
CA THR A 126 27.81 8.79 9.11
C THR A 126 27.90 7.57 8.19
N SER A 127 28.13 7.78 6.89
CA SER A 127 28.35 6.69 5.92
C SER A 127 29.69 5.96 6.09
N ARG A 128 30.59 6.45 6.96
CA ARG A 128 31.89 5.82 7.25
C ARG A 128 31.81 4.56 8.11
N ASP A 129 30.68 4.34 8.79
CA ASP A 129 30.47 3.14 9.59
C ASP A 129 30.46 1.88 8.70
N LEU A 130 31.08 0.79 9.16
CA LEU A 130 31.02 -0.50 8.45
C LEU A 130 29.56 -0.93 8.17
N ARG A 131 28.65 -0.62 9.10
CA ARG A 131 27.21 -0.89 8.95
C ARG A 131 26.58 -0.09 7.82
N ALA A 132 27.00 1.16 7.58
CA ALA A 132 26.54 1.96 6.46
C ALA A 132 27.09 1.44 5.11
N SER A 133 28.30 0.89 5.11
CA SER A 133 28.83 0.16 3.95
C SER A 133 27.99 -1.09 3.64
N ILE A 134 27.59 -1.84 4.67
CA ILE A 134 26.61 -2.94 4.51
C ILE A 134 25.30 -2.39 3.96
N HIS A 135 24.77 -1.27 4.46
CA HIS A 135 23.50 -0.68 3.97
C HIS A 135 23.53 -0.32 2.48
N ASN A 136 24.60 0.32 2.01
CA ASN A 136 24.72 0.82 0.64
C ASN A 136 25.29 -0.20 -0.37
N GLY A 137 25.88 -1.31 0.11
CA GLY A 137 26.56 -2.31 -0.71
C GLY A 137 26.07 -3.75 -0.53
N PHE A 138 26.90 -4.72 -0.92
CA PHE A 138 26.70 -6.17 -0.73
C PHE A 138 25.32 -6.71 -1.19
N TRP A 139 24.80 -6.20 -2.32
CA TRP A 139 23.45 -6.50 -2.79
C TRP A 139 23.21 -7.99 -3.08
N PHE A 140 24.17 -8.67 -3.71
CA PHE A 140 24.07 -10.12 -3.97
C PHE A 140 23.85 -10.93 -2.69
N PHE A 141 24.69 -10.72 -1.67
CA PHE A 141 24.59 -11.45 -0.40
C PHE A 141 23.28 -11.15 0.34
N LYS A 142 22.83 -9.90 0.31
CA LYS A 142 21.53 -9.51 0.87
C LYS A 142 20.38 -10.22 0.18
N PHE A 143 20.40 -10.31 -1.15
CA PHE A 143 19.35 -10.98 -1.90
C PHE A 143 19.30 -12.47 -1.57
N VAL A 144 20.46 -13.14 -1.53
CA VAL A 144 20.55 -14.56 -1.14
C VAL A 144 20.05 -14.77 0.29
N ALA A 145 20.45 -13.91 1.24
CA ALA A 145 19.98 -13.97 2.61
C ALA A 145 18.46 -13.80 2.71
N LEU A 146 17.89 -12.83 1.99
CA LEU A 146 16.45 -12.62 1.93
C LEU A 146 15.70 -13.85 1.41
N VAL A 147 16.13 -14.40 0.27
CA VAL A 147 15.51 -15.60 -0.31
C VAL A 147 15.60 -16.78 0.66
N THR A 148 16.72 -16.93 1.36
CA THR A 148 16.91 -17.99 2.35
C THR A 148 15.93 -17.86 3.52
N ILE A 149 15.74 -16.64 4.05
CA ILE A 149 14.77 -16.39 5.12
C ILE A 149 13.34 -16.66 4.64
N MET A 150 13.01 -16.25 3.41
CA MET A 150 11.69 -16.52 2.81
C MET A 150 11.41 -18.01 2.66
N VAL A 151 12.36 -18.78 2.13
CA VAL A 151 12.24 -20.24 2.02
C VAL A 151 12.18 -20.89 3.41
N GLY A 152 12.97 -20.39 4.37
CA GLY A 152 12.94 -20.83 5.77
C GLY A 152 11.56 -20.70 6.41
N ALA A 153 10.80 -19.65 6.07
CA ALA A 153 9.45 -19.44 6.60
C ALA A 153 8.44 -20.53 6.18
N PHE A 154 8.71 -21.31 5.12
CA PHE A 154 7.87 -22.45 4.72
C PHE A 154 8.01 -23.66 5.64
N TYR A 155 9.04 -23.73 6.48
CA TYR A 155 9.22 -24.81 7.44
C TYR A 155 8.48 -24.61 8.77
N ILE A 156 7.83 -23.45 8.96
CA ILE A 156 7.08 -23.15 10.19
C ILE A 156 5.76 -23.96 10.20
N PRO A 157 5.36 -24.63 11.30
CA PRO A 157 4.09 -25.36 11.34
C PRO A 157 2.86 -24.43 11.43
N ASP A 158 1.73 -24.86 10.86
CA ASP A 158 0.56 -24.00 10.61
C ASP A 158 -0.22 -23.53 11.86
N ARG A 159 -0.27 -24.35 12.92
CA ARG A 159 -1.37 -24.32 13.90
C ARG A 159 -1.59 -22.97 14.64
N PRO A 160 -0.61 -22.35 15.33
CA PRO A 160 -0.77 -21.00 15.88
C PRO A 160 -0.25 -19.89 14.95
N PHE A 161 0.53 -20.25 13.92
CA PHE A 161 1.30 -19.29 13.15
C PHE A 161 0.41 -18.31 12.38
N THR A 162 -0.55 -18.83 11.60
CA THR A 162 -1.38 -18.00 10.71
C THR A 162 -2.21 -16.97 11.49
N TYR A 163 -2.79 -17.38 12.63
CA TYR A 163 -3.56 -16.47 13.48
C TYR A 163 -2.67 -15.43 14.16
N ALA A 164 -1.55 -15.84 14.76
CA ALA A 164 -0.62 -14.91 15.38
C ALA A 164 -0.08 -13.89 14.37
N TRP A 165 0.27 -14.36 13.17
CA TRP A 165 0.79 -13.51 12.11
C TRP A 165 -0.27 -12.60 11.50
N PHE A 166 -1.53 -13.03 11.45
CA PHE A 166 -2.67 -12.15 11.12
C PHE A 166 -2.81 -11.00 12.11
N VAL A 167 -2.67 -11.24 13.42
CA VAL A 167 -2.74 -10.18 14.44
C VAL A 167 -1.56 -9.21 14.29
N VAL A 168 -0.34 -9.72 14.18
CA VAL A 168 0.87 -8.90 13.95
C VAL A 168 0.74 -8.09 12.66
N GLY A 169 0.27 -8.74 11.59
CA GLY A 169 -0.01 -8.15 10.30
C GLY A 169 -1.03 -7.01 10.38
N SER A 170 -2.14 -7.24 11.06
CA SER A 170 -3.21 -6.25 11.25
C SER A 170 -2.70 -5.02 12.01
N CYS A 171 -1.94 -5.22 13.09
CA CYS A 171 -1.32 -4.13 13.83
C CYS A 171 -0.29 -3.36 12.99
N GLY A 172 0.59 -4.06 12.28
CA GLY A 172 1.59 -3.44 11.41
C GLY A 172 0.97 -2.67 10.24
N ALA A 173 -0.05 -3.26 9.62
CA ALA A 173 -0.83 -2.65 8.55
C ALA A 173 -1.53 -1.37 9.01
N PHE A 174 -2.09 -1.34 10.22
CA PHE A 174 -2.65 -0.12 10.81
C PHE A 174 -1.61 1.00 10.88
N PHE A 175 -0.42 0.75 11.44
CA PHE A 175 0.64 1.76 11.49
C PHE A 175 1.13 2.19 10.10
N PHE A 176 1.23 1.23 9.16
CA PHE A 176 1.61 1.57 7.79
C PHE A 176 0.56 2.46 7.11
N ILE A 177 -0.73 2.20 7.32
CA ILE A 177 -1.80 3.06 6.79
C ILE A 177 -1.59 4.49 7.30
N LEU A 178 -1.30 4.70 8.58
CA LEU A 178 -1.02 6.05 9.11
C LEU A 178 0.16 6.73 8.40
N ILE A 179 1.25 6.01 8.16
CA ILE A 179 2.40 6.54 7.41
C ILE A 179 2.00 6.85 5.96
N GLN A 180 1.25 5.94 5.32
CA GLN A 180 0.75 6.10 3.97
C GLN A 180 -0.14 7.35 3.84
N LEU A 181 -0.99 7.62 4.84
CA LEU A 181 -1.82 8.84 4.88
C LEU A 181 -0.96 10.10 4.87
N VAL A 182 0.09 10.15 5.70
CA VAL A 182 1.01 11.30 5.76
C VAL A 182 1.73 11.48 4.42
N LEU A 183 2.22 10.40 3.81
CA LEU A 183 2.86 10.43 2.50
C LEU A 183 1.91 10.92 1.39
N LEU A 184 0.64 10.52 1.43
CA LEU A 184 -0.36 10.95 0.46
C LEU A 184 -0.73 12.43 0.60
N VAL A 185 -0.88 12.93 1.83
CA VAL A 185 -1.13 14.36 2.09
C VAL A 185 0.05 15.20 1.62
N ASP A 186 1.27 14.77 1.95
CA ASP A 186 2.50 15.42 1.51
C ASP A 186 2.66 15.41 -0.02
N PHE A 187 2.30 14.29 -0.67
CA PHE A 187 2.23 14.20 -2.12
C PHE A 187 1.23 15.19 -2.72
N ALA A 188 0.02 15.30 -2.15
CA ALA A 188 -1.01 16.22 -2.62
C ALA A 188 -0.54 17.68 -2.55
N HIS A 189 0.07 18.08 -1.43
CA HIS A 189 0.68 19.41 -1.26
C HIS A 189 1.78 19.67 -2.29
N SER A 190 2.69 18.71 -2.43
CA SER A 190 3.85 18.84 -3.34
C SER A 190 3.45 18.88 -4.81
N TRP A 191 2.40 18.13 -5.18
CA TRP A 191 1.83 18.19 -6.53
C TRP A 191 1.24 19.57 -6.78
N ASN A 192 0.39 20.06 -5.88
CA ASN A 192 -0.22 21.38 -6.02
C ASN A 192 0.84 22.48 -6.13
N GLU A 193 1.84 22.46 -5.24
CA GLU A 193 2.96 23.40 -5.24
C GLU A 193 3.75 23.36 -6.56
N SER A 194 4.09 22.17 -7.06
CA SER A 194 4.84 22.02 -8.32
C SER A 194 4.09 22.57 -9.53
N TRP A 195 2.78 22.32 -9.61
CA TRP A 195 1.96 22.80 -10.72
C TRP A 195 1.68 24.29 -10.62
N MET A 196 1.47 24.79 -9.40
CA MET A 196 1.29 26.22 -9.15
C MET A 196 2.57 27.01 -9.51
N GLN A 197 3.75 26.50 -9.14
CA GLN A 197 5.02 27.11 -9.53
C GLN A 197 5.21 27.14 -11.06
N LYS A 198 4.87 26.05 -11.76
CA LYS A 198 4.95 25.98 -13.23
C LYS A 198 3.94 26.88 -13.93
N MET A 199 2.79 27.13 -13.30
CA MET A 199 1.81 28.10 -13.78
C MET A 199 2.34 29.53 -13.67
N GLU A 200 3.06 29.86 -12.59
CA GLU A 200 3.68 31.18 -12.39
C GLU A 200 4.89 31.41 -13.32
N SER A 201 5.72 30.38 -13.54
CA SER A 201 6.98 30.51 -14.29
C SER A 201 6.91 30.14 -15.77
N GLY A 202 5.85 29.44 -16.20
CA GLY A 202 5.72 28.85 -17.54
C GLY A 202 4.62 29.47 -18.39
N SER A 203 4.11 28.71 -19.38
CA SER A 203 2.91 29.10 -20.13
C SER A 203 1.69 29.07 -19.20
N PHE A 204 1.34 30.24 -18.68
CA PHE A 204 0.25 30.45 -17.72
C PHE A 204 -1.05 29.72 -18.13
N ARG A 205 -1.44 29.82 -19.41
CA ARG A 205 -2.71 29.27 -19.90
C ARG A 205 -2.75 27.74 -19.90
N GLY A 206 -1.63 27.08 -20.24
CA GLY A 206 -1.59 25.62 -20.35
C GLY A 206 -1.64 24.93 -18.98
N TRP A 207 -0.82 25.39 -18.05
CA TRP A 207 -0.78 24.83 -16.69
C TRP A 207 -2.04 25.16 -15.87
N TYR A 208 -2.62 26.35 -16.07
CA TYR A 208 -3.90 26.70 -15.46
C TYR A 208 -5.03 25.78 -15.95
N ALA A 209 -5.12 25.55 -17.27
CA ALA A 209 -6.10 24.63 -17.83
C ALA A 209 -5.91 23.20 -17.29
N ALA A 210 -4.67 22.69 -17.26
CA ALA A 210 -4.37 21.37 -16.71
C ALA A 210 -4.78 21.24 -15.23
N LEU A 211 -4.45 22.23 -14.40
CA LEU A 211 -4.80 22.24 -12.97
C LEU A 211 -6.31 22.23 -12.76
N LEU A 212 -7.05 23.04 -13.53
CA LEU A 212 -8.50 23.08 -13.46
C LEU A 212 -9.12 21.75 -13.92
N THR A 213 -8.66 21.20 -15.05
CA THR A 213 -9.18 19.93 -15.58
C THR A 213 -8.99 18.77 -14.60
N VAL A 214 -7.81 18.63 -14.00
CA VAL A 214 -7.57 17.54 -13.04
C VAL A 214 -8.39 17.73 -11.77
N THR A 215 -8.52 18.97 -11.27
CA THR A 215 -9.35 19.28 -10.11
C THR A 215 -10.82 18.93 -10.36
N MET A 216 -11.37 19.32 -11.51
CA MET A 216 -12.75 19.03 -11.89
C MET A 216 -12.98 17.52 -12.07
N LEU A 217 -12.02 16.81 -12.69
CA LEU A 217 -12.10 15.37 -12.87
C LEU A 217 -12.13 14.63 -11.52
N ASN A 218 -11.27 15.01 -10.57
CA ASN A 218 -11.22 14.39 -9.24
C ASN A 218 -12.54 14.59 -8.48
N TYR A 219 -13.12 15.79 -8.50
CA TYR A 219 -14.42 16.04 -7.86
C TYR A 219 -15.56 15.31 -8.57
N ALA A 220 -15.58 15.29 -9.91
CA ALA A 220 -16.57 14.54 -10.67
C ALA A 220 -16.53 13.05 -10.32
N LEU A 221 -15.34 12.43 -10.33
CA LEU A 221 -15.15 11.03 -9.94
C LEU A 221 -15.60 10.78 -8.49
N SER A 222 -15.31 11.71 -7.58
CA SER A 222 -15.72 11.59 -6.17
C SER A 222 -17.25 11.64 -6.01
N LEU A 223 -17.92 12.55 -6.73
CA LEU A 223 -19.39 12.65 -6.69
C LEU A 223 -20.06 11.42 -7.35
N THR A 224 -19.51 10.93 -8.46
CA THR A 224 -19.97 9.68 -9.07
C THR A 224 -19.81 8.51 -8.09
N ALA A 225 -18.66 8.40 -7.41
CA ALA A 225 -18.43 7.37 -6.41
C ALA A 225 -19.47 7.41 -5.27
N VAL A 226 -19.78 8.60 -4.74
CA VAL A 226 -20.85 8.78 -3.74
C VAL A 226 -22.19 8.28 -4.26
N GLY A 227 -22.56 8.64 -5.49
CA GLY A 227 -23.79 8.14 -6.12
C GLY A 227 -23.83 6.62 -6.20
N LEU A 228 -22.73 5.99 -6.62
CA LEU A 228 -22.61 4.53 -6.67
C LEU A 228 -22.66 3.89 -5.27
N PHE A 229 -22.10 4.54 -4.24
CA PHE A 229 -22.14 4.04 -2.87
C PHE A 229 -23.57 3.98 -2.34
N PHE A 230 -24.37 5.03 -2.56
CA PHE A 230 -25.78 5.01 -2.17
C PHE A 230 -26.59 3.96 -2.94
N VAL A 231 -26.30 3.74 -4.23
CA VAL A 231 -27.01 2.75 -5.05
C VAL A 231 -26.68 1.32 -4.65
N PHE A 232 -25.41 0.98 -4.43
CA PHE A 232 -24.98 -0.41 -4.23
C PHE A 232 -24.81 -0.83 -2.77
N TYR A 233 -24.43 0.08 -1.88
CA TYR A 233 -24.09 -0.26 -0.48
C TYR A 233 -25.14 0.21 0.54
N THR A 234 -26.28 0.77 0.07
CA THR A 234 -27.37 1.19 0.96
C THR A 234 -28.73 0.70 0.47
N LYS A 235 -29.64 0.43 1.40
CA LYS A 235 -31.05 0.11 1.15
C LYS A 235 -31.95 1.12 1.86
N PRO A 236 -33.20 1.37 1.42
CA PRO A 236 -34.09 2.36 2.04
C PRO A 236 -34.27 2.17 3.55
N ASP A 237 -34.53 0.95 4.01
CA ASP A 237 -34.87 0.64 5.41
C ASP A 237 -33.75 -0.07 6.21
N GLN A 238 -32.61 -0.34 5.59
CA GLN A 238 -31.48 -1.08 6.19
C GLN A 238 -30.12 -0.39 5.92
N CYS A 239 -29.02 -0.98 6.39
CA CYS A 239 -27.64 -0.51 6.15
C CYS A 239 -27.36 0.92 6.65
N PHE A 240 -27.83 1.23 7.87
CA PHE A 240 -27.67 2.55 8.47
C PHE A 240 -26.19 2.96 8.63
N ILE A 241 -25.31 2.00 8.94
CA ILE A 241 -23.88 2.26 9.14
C ILE A 241 -23.23 2.77 7.84
N ASN A 242 -23.51 2.13 6.70
CA ASN A 242 -22.99 2.59 5.41
C ASN A 242 -23.52 3.97 5.03
N LYS A 243 -24.82 4.23 5.23
CA LYS A 243 -25.39 5.57 5.02
C LYS A 243 -24.68 6.63 5.84
N PHE A 244 -24.38 6.33 7.11
CA PHE A 244 -23.64 7.23 7.99
C PHE A 244 -22.21 7.46 7.47
N PHE A 245 -21.47 6.39 7.13
CA PHE A 245 -20.11 6.51 6.62
C PHE A 245 -20.02 7.37 5.36
N ILE A 246 -20.89 7.13 4.38
CA ILE A 246 -20.92 7.90 3.12
C ILE A 246 -21.25 9.38 3.41
N SER A 247 -22.30 9.64 4.18
CA SER A 247 -22.77 11.01 4.45
C SER A 247 -21.77 11.81 5.28
N PHE A 248 -21.18 11.18 6.30
CA PHE A 248 -20.22 11.84 7.17
C PHE A 248 -18.90 12.14 6.45
N ASN A 249 -18.38 11.21 5.64
CA ASN A 249 -17.18 11.47 4.84
C ASN A 249 -17.43 12.53 3.76
N LEU A 250 -18.61 12.53 3.11
CA LEU A 250 -18.98 13.59 2.18
C LEU A 250 -18.98 14.97 2.85
N PHE A 251 -19.57 15.08 4.05
CA PHE A 251 -19.57 16.30 4.82
C PHE A 251 -18.14 16.78 5.15
N LEU A 252 -17.28 15.88 5.63
CA LEU A 252 -15.89 16.23 5.94
C LEU A 252 -15.09 16.65 4.70
N CYS A 253 -15.33 16.02 3.55
CA CYS A 253 -14.69 16.41 2.27
C CYS A 253 -15.15 17.80 1.81
N ILE A 254 -16.43 18.13 1.95
CA ILE A 254 -16.94 19.48 1.67
C ILE A 254 -16.28 20.50 2.59
N MET A 255 -16.20 20.20 3.89
CA MET A 255 -15.51 21.06 4.87
C MET A 255 -14.03 21.27 4.50
N ALA A 256 -13.30 20.21 4.18
CA ALA A 256 -11.89 20.28 3.76
C ALA A 256 -11.71 21.12 2.49
N SER A 257 -12.64 21.02 1.54
CA SER A 257 -12.66 21.80 0.30
C SER A 257 -12.88 23.28 0.59
N VAL A 258 -13.87 23.63 1.43
CA VAL A 258 -14.15 25.02 1.82
C VAL A 258 -12.95 25.63 2.56
N VAL A 259 -12.35 24.91 3.51
CA VAL A 259 -11.16 25.39 4.24
C VAL A 259 -10.00 25.67 3.27
N SER A 260 -9.79 24.83 2.25
CA SER A 260 -8.68 25.01 1.30
C SER A 260 -8.73 26.29 0.45
N VAL A 261 -9.92 26.90 0.31
CA VAL A 261 -10.17 28.10 -0.52
C VAL A 261 -10.40 29.35 0.34
N LEU A 262 -10.50 29.21 1.66
CA LEU A 262 -10.75 30.34 2.55
C LEU A 262 -9.61 31.35 2.43
N ARG A 263 -9.94 32.63 2.13
CA ARG A 263 -8.94 33.69 1.95
C ARG A 263 -7.96 33.79 3.12
N LYS A 264 -8.48 33.64 4.34
CA LYS A 264 -7.66 33.66 5.56
C LYS A 264 -6.63 32.52 5.62
N VAL A 265 -6.94 31.33 5.08
CA VAL A 265 -5.98 30.21 4.98
C VAL A 265 -4.92 30.54 3.92
N GLN A 266 -5.35 31.07 2.78
CA GLN A 266 -4.44 31.43 1.67
C GLN A 266 -3.46 32.55 2.02
N GLU A 267 -3.80 33.45 2.96
CA GLU A 267 -2.88 34.47 3.48
C GLU A 267 -1.67 33.86 4.19
N PHE A 268 -1.86 32.77 4.94
CA PHE A 268 -0.78 32.09 5.66
C PHE A 268 -0.13 30.97 4.84
N GLN A 269 -0.86 30.41 3.87
CA GLN A 269 -0.38 29.37 2.97
C GLN A 269 -0.79 29.69 1.51
N PRO A 270 -0.04 30.57 0.82
CA PRO A 270 -0.40 31.07 -0.51
C PRO A 270 -0.42 29.98 -1.58
N ARG A 271 0.27 28.86 -1.33
CA ARG A 271 0.27 27.68 -2.20
C ARG A 271 -0.86 26.69 -1.90
N SER A 272 -1.84 27.05 -1.07
CA SER A 272 -3.06 26.25 -0.89
C SER A 272 -3.97 26.36 -2.11
N GLY A 273 -4.34 25.23 -2.71
CA GLY A 273 -5.21 25.16 -3.90
C GLY A 273 -6.34 24.14 -3.78
N LEU A 274 -7.25 24.11 -4.77
CA LEU A 274 -8.33 23.10 -4.84
C LEU A 274 -7.84 21.73 -5.32
N LEU A 275 -6.69 21.67 -6.01
CA LEU A 275 -6.18 20.41 -6.57
C LEU A 275 -5.89 19.41 -5.44
N GLN A 276 -5.20 19.85 -4.39
CA GLN A 276 -4.93 19.05 -3.19
C GLN A 276 -6.21 18.55 -2.51
N SER A 277 -7.22 19.40 -2.26
CA SER A 277 -8.48 18.99 -1.62
C SER A 277 -9.28 18.03 -2.49
N SER A 278 -9.25 18.21 -3.82
CA SER A 278 -9.90 17.29 -4.76
C SER A 278 -9.29 15.89 -4.73
N PHE A 279 -7.96 15.79 -4.64
CA PHE A 279 -7.26 14.51 -4.57
C PHE A 279 -7.50 13.81 -3.23
N ILE A 280 -7.44 14.55 -2.11
CA ILE A 280 -7.76 14.00 -0.78
C ILE A 280 -9.23 13.54 -0.70
N THR A 281 -10.15 14.26 -1.34
CA THR A 281 -11.56 13.85 -1.44
C THR A 281 -11.71 12.53 -2.17
N LEU A 282 -11.05 12.37 -3.33
CA LEU A 282 -11.08 11.13 -4.11
C LEU A 282 -10.51 9.95 -3.32
N TYR A 283 -9.39 10.16 -2.63
CA TYR A 283 -8.79 9.13 -1.77
C TYR A 283 -9.68 8.77 -0.57
N THR A 284 -10.38 9.75 0.01
CA THR A 284 -11.37 9.50 1.06
C THR A 284 -12.53 8.63 0.56
N MET A 285 -13.01 8.86 -0.68
CA MET A 285 -14.02 8.01 -1.30
C MET A 285 -13.50 6.58 -1.50
N PHE A 286 -12.24 6.40 -1.91
CA PHE A 286 -11.61 5.09 -1.99
C PHE A 286 -11.54 4.37 -0.63
N LEU A 287 -11.14 5.06 0.45
CA LEU A 287 -11.12 4.45 1.79
C LEU A 287 -12.53 4.10 2.28
N THR A 288 -13.52 4.93 1.97
CA THR A 288 -14.94 4.66 2.29
C THR A 288 -15.41 3.39 1.60
N TRP A 289 -15.18 3.27 0.29
CA TRP A 289 -15.48 2.06 -0.47
C TRP A 289 -14.77 0.83 0.12
N SER A 290 -13.48 0.96 0.39
CA SER A 290 -12.66 -0.11 0.95
C SER A 290 -13.13 -0.59 2.33
N ALA A 291 -13.69 0.30 3.14
CA ALA A 291 -14.30 -0.04 4.42
C ALA A 291 -15.61 -0.82 4.22
N MET A 292 -16.52 -0.33 3.36
CA MET A 292 -17.83 -0.94 3.12
C MET A 292 -17.72 -2.33 2.47
N THR A 293 -16.77 -2.55 1.56
CA THR A 293 -16.53 -3.89 0.96
C THR A 293 -16.02 -4.91 1.98
N ASN A 294 -15.57 -4.47 3.16
CA ASN A 294 -15.19 -5.35 4.27
C ASN A 294 -16.23 -5.39 5.40
N GLU A 295 -17.43 -4.84 5.17
CA GLU A 295 -18.53 -5.00 6.11
C GLU A 295 -18.94 -6.49 6.18
N PRO A 296 -19.08 -7.05 7.39
CA PRO A 296 -19.45 -8.46 7.57
C PRO A 296 -20.88 -8.77 7.13
N ASP A 297 -21.77 -7.77 7.13
CA ASP A 297 -23.16 -7.94 6.71
C ASP A 297 -23.26 -8.04 5.19
N ARG A 298 -23.58 -9.25 4.70
CA ARG A 298 -23.70 -9.56 3.27
C ARG A 298 -24.93 -8.91 2.63
N GLU A 299 -25.93 -8.51 3.41
CA GLU A 299 -27.09 -7.79 2.85
C GLU A 299 -26.73 -6.36 2.42
N CYS A 300 -25.75 -5.77 3.10
CA CYS A 300 -25.25 -4.40 2.87
C CYS A 300 -23.96 -4.36 2.04
N ASN A 301 -23.29 -5.50 1.90
CA ASN A 301 -22.07 -5.68 1.10
C ASN A 301 -22.30 -6.70 -0.02
N PRO A 302 -22.94 -6.29 -1.14
CA PRO A 302 -23.06 -7.16 -2.30
C PRO A 302 -21.69 -7.37 -2.94
N SER A 303 -21.35 -8.62 -3.24
CA SER A 303 -20.14 -8.95 -4.00
C SER A 303 -20.12 -8.27 -5.37
N LEU A 304 -18.92 -7.99 -5.89
CA LEU A 304 -18.74 -7.39 -7.21
C LEU A 304 -19.45 -8.19 -8.32
N LEU A 305 -19.48 -9.53 -8.19
CA LEU A 305 -20.22 -10.41 -9.09
C LEU A 305 -21.75 -10.21 -9.01
N SER A 306 -22.31 -10.11 -7.80
CA SER A 306 -23.74 -9.81 -7.64
C SER A 306 -24.11 -8.42 -8.18
N ILE A 307 -23.19 -7.44 -8.10
CA ILE A 307 -23.39 -6.11 -8.69
C ILE A 307 -23.45 -6.21 -10.23
N PHE A 308 -22.51 -6.94 -10.86
CA PHE A 308 -22.56 -7.16 -12.31
C PHE A 308 -23.81 -7.93 -12.75
N GLN A 309 -24.25 -8.92 -11.97
CA GLN A 309 -25.49 -9.65 -12.25
C GLN A 309 -26.74 -8.76 -12.12
N GLN A 310 -26.78 -7.85 -11.14
CA GLN A 310 -27.85 -6.85 -11.01
C GLN A 310 -27.87 -5.85 -12.18
N ILE A 311 -26.70 -5.46 -12.71
CA ILE A 311 -26.60 -4.59 -13.89
C ILE A 311 -27.01 -5.35 -15.16
N ALA A 312 -26.72 -6.64 -15.23
CA ALA A 312 -26.97 -7.49 -16.40
C ALA A 312 -28.36 -8.14 -16.42
N SER A 313 -29.15 -8.07 -15.35
CA SER A 313 -30.49 -8.64 -15.33
C SER A 313 -31.46 -7.80 -16.17
N PRO A 314 -32.10 -8.36 -17.22
CA PRO A 314 -33.13 -7.65 -17.97
C PRO A 314 -34.38 -7.47 -17.09
N THR A 315 -34.94 -6.26 -17.10
CA THR A 315 -36.21 -5.92 -16.44
C THR A 315 -37.31 -6.89 -16.91
N PRO A 316 -37.92 -7.72 -16.03
CA PRO A 316 -39.03 -8.55 -16.45
C PRO A 316 -40.28 -7.67 -16.72
N PRO A 317 -41.04 -7.92 -17.80
CA PRO A 317 -42.31 -7.24 -18.05
C PRO A 317 -43.37 -7.65 -17.00
N PRO A 318 -44.48 -6.90 -16.86
CA PRO A 318 -45.46 -7.13 -15.80
C PRO A 318 -46.22 -8.46 -16.00
N LEU A 319 -46.57 -9.07 -14.87
CA LEU A 319 -47.25 -10.36 -14.71
C LEU A 319 -48.62 -10.42 -15.42
N GLU A 320 -48.78 -11.38 -16.35
CA GLU A 320 -50.07 -12.00 -16.65
C GLU A 320 -50.22 -13.28 -15.82
N ILE A 321 -51.34 -13.36 -15.09
CA ILE A 321 -51.72 -14.48 -14.24
C ILE A 321 -52.40 -15.52 -15.12
N GLU A 322 -51.79 -16.69 -15.31
CA GLU A 322 -52.51 -17.88 -15.75
C GLU A 322 -52.26 -19.05 -14.77
N ASN A 323 -53.35 -19.49 -14.16
CA ASN A 323 -53.43 -20.57 -13.19
C ASN A 323 -53.01 -21.89 -13.84
N GLN A 324 -51.98 -22.56 -13.28
CA GLN A 324 -51.90 -24.01 -13.34
C GLN A 324 -51.16 -24.59 -12.13
N THR A 325 -51.85 -25.53 -11.50
CA THR A 325 -51.51 -26.31 -10.32
C THR A 325 -50.21 -27.09 -10.48
N ALA A 326 -49.19 -26.78 -9.67
CA ALA A 326 -48.04 -27.66 -9.48
C ALA A 326 -47.57 -27.65 -8.01
N VAL A 327 -47.73 -28.83 -7.41
CA VAL A 327 -47.20 -29.39 -6.17
C VAL A 327 -46.12 -28.55 -5.44
N MET A 328 -46.46 -28.14 -4.21
CA MET A 328 -45.53 -27.58 -3.22
C MET A 328 -44.58 -28.67 -2.71
N ILE A 329 -43.38 -28.77 -3.29
CA ILE A 329 -42.25 -29.44 -2.64
C ILE A 329 -41.49 -28.37 -1.87
N LEU A 330 -41.64 -28.39 -0.55
CA LEU A 330 -40.83 -27.65 0.42
C LEU A 330 -39.47 -28.33 0.51
N LEU A 331 -38.62 -28.08 -0.48
CA LEU A 331 -37.17 -28.15 -0.33
C LEU A 331 -36.68 -26.74 -0.62
N THR A 332 -36.42 -25.98 0.44
CA THR A 332 -35.48 -24.86 0.42
C THR A 332 -34.09 -25.45 0.14
N GLU A 333 -33.86 -25.89 -1.10
CA GLU A 333 -32.52 -25.92 -1.65
C GLU A 333 -32.19 -24.47 -1.96
N GLU A 334 -31.41 -23.84 -1.08
CA GLU A 334 -30.65 -22.68 -1.49
C GLU A 334 -29.92 -23.05 -2.79
N PRO A 335 -30.04 -22.26 -3.87
CA PRO A 335 -29.34 -22.55 -5.10
C PRO A 335 -27.84 -22.52 -4.78
N VAL A 336 -27.27 -23.71 -4.60
CA VAL A 336 -25.83 -23.91 -4.47
C VAL A 336 -25.22 -23.41 -5.77
N SER A 337 -24.70 -22.19 -5.69
CA SER A 337 -24.01 -21.53 -6.78
C SER A 337 -22.79 -22.37 -7.14
N THR A 338 -22.88 -23.16 -8.20
CA THR A 338 -21.76 -23.83 -8.84
C THR A 338 -20.86 -22.79 -9.50
N SER A 339 -20.07 -22.11 -8.67
CA SER A 339 -18.77 -21.50 -8.98
C SER A 339 -18.17 -20.98 -7.67
N PRO A 340 -17.47 -21.80 -6.87
CA PRO A 340 -16.66 -21.31 -5.76
C PRO A 340 -15.26 -20.95 -6.28
N TYR A 341 -15.16 -20.20 -7.39
CA TYR A 341 -13.93 -19.47 -7.63
C TYR A 341 -13.96 -18.28 -6.68
N LEU A 342 -13.33 -18.46 -5.51
CA LEU A 342 -12.92 -17.35 -4.65
C LEU A 342 -12.31 -16.29 -5.57
N GLN A 343 -12.99 -15.15 -5.73
CA GLN A 343 -12.54 -14.10 -6.65
C GLN A 343 -11.13 -13.66 -6.21
N TRP A 344 -10.12 -14.11 -6.96
CA TRP A 344 -8.70 -14.06 -6.55
C TRP A 344 -8.15 -12.63 -6.37
N TRP A 345 -8.87 -11.64 -6.87
CA TRP A 345 -8.53 -10.22 -6.86
C TRP A 345 -9.83 -9.44 -6.75
N ASP A 346 -10.02 -8.81 -5.59
CA ASP A 346 -11.04 -7.79 -5.44
C ASP A 346 -10.52 -6.47 -6.04
N GLY A 347 -11.40 -5.69 -6.66
CA GLY A 347 -11.04 -4.39 -7.25
C GLY A 347 -10.42 -3.46 -6.19
N GLN A 348 -10.91 -3.56 -4.96
CA GLN A 348 -10.38 -2.85 -3.79
C GLN A 348 -8.90 -3.16 -3.54
N SER A 349 -8.47 -4.41 -3.69
CA SER A 349 -7.11 -4.85 -3.42
C SER A 349 -6.16 -4.45 -4.55
N ILE A 350 -6.63 -4.43 -5.80
CA ILE A 350 -5.88 -3.88 -6.94
C ILE A 350 -5.59 -2.39 -6.75
N VAL A 351 -6.62 -1.59 -6.48
CA VAL A 351 -6.46 -0.14 -6.29
C VAL A 351 -5.58 0.15 -5.07
N GLY A 352 -5.76 -0.58 -3.97
CA GLY A 352 -4.91 -0.47 -2.78
C GLY A 352 -3.44 -0.79 -3.08
N LEU A 353 -3.17 -1.81 -3.90
CA LEU A 353 -1.82 -2.18 -4.33
C LEU A 353 -1.18 -1.09 -5.20
N ILE A 354 -1.93 -0.46 -6.11
CA ILE A 354 -1.44 0.65 -6.92
C ILE A 354 -1.04 1.84 -6.03
N ILE A 355 -1.92 2.22 -5.10
CA ILE A 355 -1.63 3.32 -4.15
C ILE A 355 -0.40 2.98 -3.31
N PHE A 356 -0.28 1.74 -2.84
CA PHE A 356 0.90 1.26 -2.13
C PHE A 356 2.19 1.44 -2.94
N VAL A 357 2.22 0.97 -4.18
CA VAL A 357 3.39 1.07 -5.06
C VAL A 357 3.77 2.53 -5.26
N LEU A 358 2.79 3.39 -5.55
CA LEU A 358 3.03 4.83 -5.73
C LEU A 358 3.59 5.48 -4.47
N CYS A 359 3.08 5.14 -3.28
CA CYS A 359 3.56 5.67 -2.00
C CYS A 359 4.99 5.24 -1.68
N ILE A 360 5.33 3.97 -1.93
CA ILE A 360 6.68 3.43 -1.70
C ILE A 360 7.69 4.05 -2.66
N LEU A 361 7.33 4.17 -3.95
CA LEU A 361 8.16 4.85 -4.94
C LEU A 361 8.34 6.33 -4.58
N TYR A 362 7.26 7.00 -4.21
CA TYR A 362 7.30 8.40 -3.78
C TYR A 362 8.24 8.61 -2.58
N SER A 363 8.11 7.80 -1.53
CA SER A 363 8.97 7.86 -0.34
C SER A 363 10.46 7.60 -0.68
N SER A 364 10.72 6.74 -1.67
CA SER A 364 12.08 6.39 -2.10
C SER A 364 12.72 7.46 -2.99
N ILE A 365 11.92 8.11 -3.85
CA ILE A 365 12.37 9.13 -4.80
C ILE A 365 12.47 10.49 -4.13
N ARG A 366 11.53 10.84 -3.23
CA ARG A 366 11.54 12.11 -2.50
C ARG A 366 12.85 12.20 -1.72
N SER A 367 13.76 13.02 -2.22
CA SER A 367 14.98 13.41 -1.53
C SER A 367 14.58 14.19 -0.29
N SER A 368 15.25 13.98 0.84
CA SER A 368 15.06 14.60 2.17
C SER A 368 15.23 16.14 2.20
N ASN A 369 15.10 16.82 1.07
CA ASN A 369 15.31 18.26 0.89
C ASN A 369 14.11 19.14 1.28
N THR A 370 13.02 18.58 1.81
CA THR A 370 11.91 19.38 2.38
C THR A 370 11.84 19.18 3.89
N THR A 371 12.07 20.26 4.63
CA THR A 371 12.13 20.38 6.09
C THR A 371 10.86 19.94 6.83
N GLN A 372 9.69 19.97 6.18
CA GLN A 372 8.41 19.64 6.81
C GLN A 372 8.25 18.14 7.15
N VAL A 373 8.74 17.22 6.31
CA VAL A 373 8.64 15.78 6.57
C VAL A 373 9.73 15.30 7.52
N ASN A 374 10.94 15.89 7.46
CA ASN A 374 12.02 15.58 8.40
C ASN A 374 11.64 15.88 9.87
N LYS A 375 10.81 16.92 10.09
CA LYS A 375 10.22 17.22 11.42
C LYS A 375 9.19 16.18 11.88
N LEU A 376 8.58 15.41 10.97
CA LEU A 376 7.57 14.38 11.26
C LEU A 376 8.14 12.95 11.26
N THR A 377 9.25 12.70 10.57
CA THR A 377 9.89 11.37 10.45
C THR A 377 11.09 11.18 11.37
N MET A 378 11.32 12.08 12.33
CA MET A 378 12.53 12.08 13.18
C MET A 378 13.83 12.01 12.37
N ALA A 379 13.90 12.67 11.22
CA ALA A 379 15.20 12.97 10.63
C ALA A 379 15.83 14.10 11.47
N SER A 380 17.06 13.90 11.93
CA SER A 380 17.74 14.80 12.87
C SER A 380 17.62 16.26 12.41
N LYS A 381 17.30 17.14 13.37
CA LYS A 381 17.14 18.59 13.20
C LYS A 381 18.40 19.28 12.64
N ASP A 382 19.55 18.60 12.70
CA ASP A 382 20.86 19.14 12.35
C ASP A 382 21.17 19.09 10.84
N SER A 383 20.46 18.29 10.04
CA SER A 383 20.72 18.17 8.60
C SER A 383 20.23 19.37 7.77
N ALA A 384 19.31 20.18 8.30
CA ALA A 384 18.81 21.37 7.63
C ALA A 384 19.75 22.59 7.80
N ILE A 385 20.56 22.64 8.86
CA ILE A 385 21.37 23.82 9.20
C ILE A 385 22.67 23.89 8.38
N LEU A 386 23.19 22.75 7.90
CA LEU A 386 24.46 22.69 7.16
C LEU A 386 24.30 22.83 5.63
N ALA A 387 23.08 22.73 5.09
CA ALA A 387 22.84 22.87 3.66
C ALA A 387 23.03 24.32 3.15
N GLU A 388 22.92 25.33 4.01
CA GLU A 388 23.18 26.74 3.66
C GLU A 388 24.64 27.18 3.88
N GLY A 389 25.49 26.36 4.51
CA GLY A 389 26.85 26.75 4.90
C GLY A 389 28.00 26.32 3.97
N GLY A 390 27.72 25.53 2.93
CA GLY A 390 28.75 24.85 2.11
C GLY A 390 29.32 25.63 0.92
N GLY A 391 29.31 26.97 0.95
CA GLY A 391 29.86 27.81 -0.12
C GLY A 391 31.28 28.30 0.17
N SER A 392 32.31 27.52 -0.16
CA SER A 392 33.64 28.06 -0.49
C SER A 392 34.49 27.02 -1.22
N GLY A 393 35.26 27.49 -2.20
CA GLY A 393 35.73 26.72 -3.35
C GLY A 393 36.91 25.79 -3.12
N GLU A 394 37.04 24.84 -4.04
CA GLU A 394 38.33 24.38 -4.53
C GLU A 394 38.21 24.07 -6.04
N LEU A 395 39.15 24.64 -6.80
CA LEU A 395 39.32 24.54 -8.25
C LEU A 395 40.32 23.41 -8.57
N SER A 396 40.18 22.80 -9.75
CA SER A 396 40.96 21.71 -10.39
C SER A 396 40.33 20.31 -10.20
N ASP A 397 40.17 19.46 -11.22
CA ASP A 397 40.85 19.35 -12.50
C ASP A 397 39.91 18.69 -13.54
N GLU A 398 39.82 19.26 -14.75
CA GLU A 398 39.07 18.68 -15.87
C GLU A 398 39.87 17.50 -16.45
N SER A 399 39.59 16.29 -15.96
CA SER A 399 39.92 15.06 -16.71
C SER A 399 38.79 14.05 -16.61
N MET A 400 38.19 13.77 -17.78
CA MET A 400 37.30 12.64 -18.12
C MET A 400 36.71 11.86 -16.94
N SER A 401 35.81 12.48 -16.17
CA SER A 401 35.22 11.84 -14.99
C SER A 401 34.17 10.81 -15.40
N LEU A 402 34.59 9.55 -15.36
CA LEU A 402 33.76 8.36 -15.40
C LEU A 402 32.54 8.56 -14.48
N ARG A 403 31.33 8.29 -14.99
CA ARG A 403 30.01 8.46 -14.33
C ARG A 403 30.00 7.97 -12.88
N ARG A 404 30.38 8.84 -11.93
CA ARG A 404 30.52 8.47 -10.51
C ARG A 404 29.24 8.85 -9.76
N VAL A 405 28.65 7.86 -9.07
CA VAL A 405 27.57 8.09 -8.11
C VAL A 405 28.17 8.81 -6.89
N GLU A 406 27.65 9.98 -6.56
CA GLU A 406 28.21 10.83 -5.50
C GLU A 406 27.74 10.38 -4.11
N ASP A 407 28.69 10.19 -3.19
CA ASP A 407 28.41 9.83 -1.80
C ASP A 407 28.09 11.09 -1.00
N ASN A 408 26.79 11.34 -0.88
CA ASN A 408 26.23 12.52 -0.23
C ASN A 408 25.95 12.34 1.27
N GLU A 409 26.47 11.27 1.89
CA GLU A 409 26.24 10.91 3.31
C GLU A 409 27.54 10.77 4.11
N ARG A 410 28.67 11.25 3.56
CA ARG A 410 30.01 11.15 4.17
C ARG A 410 30.10 11.81 5.55
N GLU A 411 29.50 12.98 5.70
CA GLU A 411 29.55 13.75 6.95
C GLU A 411 28.36 13.43 7.85
N MET A 412 27.16 13.31 7.26
CA MET A 412 25.93 13.01 7.99
C MET A 412 24.93 12.28 7.09
N VAL A 413 24.19 11.32 7.68
CA VAL A 413 23.10 10.63 6.97
C VAL A 413 21.94 11.58 6.66
N GLN A 414 21.38 11.46 5.46
CA GLN A 414 20.30 12.34 4.98
C GLN A 414 18.92 11.95 5.55
N TYR A 415 18.79 10.71 6.02
CA TYR A 415 17.60 10.14 6.64
C TYR A 415 18.00 9.09 7.68
N SER A 416 17.11 8.78 8.62
CA SER A 416 17.33 7.68 9.55
C SER A 416 17.18 6.34 8.81
N TYR A 417 18.30 5.63 8.61
CA TYR A 417 18.30 4.31 7.98
C TYR A 417 17.40 3.31 8.72
N SER A 418 17.41 3.35 10.05
CA SER A 418 16.57 2.50 10.90
C SER A 418 15.08 2.78 10.66
N PHE A 419 14.67 4.05 10.65
CA PHE A 419 13.27 4.43 10.40
C PHE A 419 12.82 4.04 8.98
N PHE A 420 13.68 4.16 7.97
CA PHE A 420 13.38 3.72 6.63
C PHE A 420 13.11 2.21 6.55
N HIS A 421 13.97 1.39 7.16
CA HIS A 421 13.75 -0.06 7.21
C HIS A 421 12.54 -0.44 8.06
N PHE A 422 12.26 0.29 9.14
CA PHE A 422 11.04 0.13 9.92
C PHE A 422 9.78 0.39 9.08
N MET A 423 9.79 1.43 8.23
CA MET A 423 8.71 1.71 7.29
C MET A 423 8.52 0.55 6.30
N LEU A 424 9.60 -0.01 5.74
CA LEU A 424 9.53 -1.17 4.83
C LEU A 424 9.06 -2.46 5.54
N PHE A 425 9.43 -2.64 6.80
CA PHE A 425 8.89 -3.71 7.65
C PHE A 425 7.37 -3.59 7.77
N LEU A 426 6.85 -2.42 8.16
CA LEU A 426 5.41 -2.17 8.24
C LEU A 426 4.72 -2.31 6.87
N ALA A 427 5.39 -1.88 5.80
CA ALA A 427 4.91 -2.03 4.42
C ALA A 427 4.71 -3.49 4.02
N SER A 428 5.63 -4.37 4.42
CA SER A 428 5.52 -5.81 4.14
C SER A 428 4.36 -6.47 4.90
N LEU A 429 4.08 -6.03 6.13
CA LEU A 429 2.91 -6.46 6.90
C LEU A 429 1.60 -5.94 6.28
N TYR A 430 1.60 -4.71 5.77
CA TYR A 430 0.44 -4.16 5.06
C TYR A 430 0.12 -4.91 3.76
N ILE A 431 1.14 -5.23 2.95
CA ILE A 431 0.96 -6.04 1.73
C ILE A 431 0.33 -7.39 2.03
N MET A 432 0.80 -8.05 3.09
CA MET A 432 0.21 -9.31 3.54
C MET A 432 -1.30 -9.19 3.75
N MET A 433 -1.73 -8.16 4.50
CA MET A 433 -3.14 -7.95 4.81
C MET A 433 -3.97 -7.56 3.58
N ILE A 434 -3.44 -6.76 2.66
CA ILE A 434 -4.10 -6.45 1.38
C ILE A 434 -4.34 -7.72 0.57
N LEU A 435 -3.29 -8.52 0.38
CA LEU A 435 -3.33 -9.68 -0.50
C LEU A 435 -4.22 -10.79 0.05
N THR A 436 -4.41 -10.86 1.37
CA THR A 436 -5.33 -11.78 2.03
C THR A 436 -6.70 -11.16 2.29
N ASN A 437 -7.01 -10.01 1.68
CA ASN A 437 -8.28 -9.28 1.80
C ASN A 437 -8.74 -9.05 3.26
N TRP A 438 -7.80 -8.91 4.20
CA TRP A 438 -8.08 -8.72 5.62
C TRP A 438 -9.00 -9.77 6.26
N TYR A 439 -9.10 -10.96 5.67
CA TYR A 439 -9.91 -12.04 6.20
C TYR A 439 -9.27 -12.68 7.44
N SER A 440 -10.09 -12.95 8.46
CA SER A 440 -9.64 -13.64 9.66
C SER A 440 -9.45 -15.13 9.38
N PRO A 441 -8.27 -15.71 9.69
CA PRO A 441 -8.07 -17.15 9.68
C PRO A 441 -8.69 -17.75 10.95
N ASP A 442 -10.02 -17.90 11.00
CA ASP A 442 -10.70 -18.56 12.12
C ASP A 442 -10.58 -20.09 12.01
N ALA A 443 -10.63 -20.79 13.15
CA ALA A 443 -10.38 -22.23 13.26
C ALA A 443 -11.37 -23.10 12.44
N ASP A 444 -12.55 -22.56 12.13
CA ASP A 444 -13.59 -23.25 11.34
C ASP A 444 -13.44 -23.04 9.82
N TYR A 445 -12.32 -22.44 9.39
CA TYR A 445 -12.05 -22.11 7.98
C TYR A 445 -13.14 -21.22 7.36
N THR A 446 -13.85 -20.45 8.18
CA THR A 446 -14.88 -19.49 7.75
C THR A 446 -14.21 -18.17 7.40
N ILE A 447 -14.19 -17.86 6.10
CA ILE A 447 -13.65 -16.59 5.59
C ILE A 447 -14.70 -15.51 5.83
N THR A 448 -14.54 -14.75 6.91
CA THR A 448 -15.39 -13.61 7.24
C THR A 448 -14.56 -12.35 7.41
N SER A 449 -15.03 -11.24 6.86
CA SER A 449 -14.52 -9.92 7.23
C SER A 449 -15.00 -9.58 8.64
N LYS A 450 -14.22 -8.83 9.41
CA LYS A 450 -14.58 -8.41 10.77
C LYS A 450 -14.73 -6.89 10.85
N TRP A 451 -15.64 -6.43 11.71
CA TRP A 451 -15.85 -5.00 11.99
C TRP A 451 -14.58 -4.18 12.29
N PRO A 452 -13.56 -4.70 13.01
CA PRO A 452 -12.32 -3.95 13.24
C PRO A 452 -11.62 -3.52 11.94
N THR A 453 -11.66 -4.32 10.88
CA THR A 453 -11.09 -3.97 9.57
C THR A 453 -11.80 -2.75 8.97
N VAL A 454 -13.14 -2.72 9.05
CA VAL A 454 -13.97 -1.60 8.61
C VAL A 454 -13.61 -0.34 9.39
N TRP A 455 -13.53 -0.46 10.72
CA TRP A 455 -13.23 0.66 11.61
C TRP A 455 -11.83 1.23 11.40
N VAL A 456 -10.82 0.37 11.19
CA VAL A 456 -9.46 0.82 10.86
C VAL A 456 -9.45 1.66 9.58
N LYS A 457 -10.18 1.25 8.54
CA LYS A 457 -10.23 1.96 7.26
C LYS A 457 -11.00 3.27 7.36
N ILE A 458 -12.16 3.29 8.04
CA ILE A 458 -12.97 4.51 8.19
C ILE A 458 -12.32 5.52 9.15
N SER A 459 -11.71 5.07 10.25
CA SER A 459 -10.98 5.98 11.15
C SER A 459 -9.77 6.58 10.46
N SER A 460 -9.12 5.82 9.58
CA SER A 460 -8.02 6.31 8.75
C SER A 460 -8.47 7.39 7.77
N SER A 461 -9.69 7.30 7.22
CA SER A 461 -10.23 8.37 6.36
C SER A 461 -10.46 9.66 7.14
N TRP A 462 -11.01 9.56 8.36
CA TRP A 462 -11.20 10.73 9.24
C TRP A 462 -9.88 11.36 9.66
N LEU A 463 -8.90 10.53 10.01
CA LEU A 463 -7.57 11.02 10.35
C LEU A 463 -6.88 11.67 9.15
N CYS A 464 -7.02 11.12 7.94
CA CYS A 464 -6.49 11.73 6.71
C CYS A 464 -7.03 13.15 6.52
N LEU A 465 -8.35 13.31 6.61
CA LEU A 465 -9.03 14.60 6.50
C LEU A 465 -8.64 15.55 7.64
N ALA A 466 -8.55 15.06 8.87
CA ALA A 466 -8.13 15.84 10.02
C ALA A 466 -6.68 16.33 9.87
N LEU A 467 -5.76 15.46 9.46
CA LEU A 467 -4.37 15.82 9.19
C LEU A 467 -4.27 16.83 8.05
N TYR A 468 -5.00 16.64 6.96
CA TYR A 468 -5.04 17.59 5.85
C TYR A 468 -5.55 18.96 6.29
N ILE A 469 -6.70 19.03 6.95
CA ILE A 469 -7.25 20.29 7.47
C ILE A 469 -6.28 20.93 8.46
N TRP A 470 -5.68 20.13 9.35
CA TRP A 470 -4.69 20.61 10.31
C TRP A 470 -3.46 21.20 9.60
N THR A 471 -2.98 20.60 8.51
CA THR A 471 -1.84 21.16 7.75
C THR A 471 -2.14 22.53 7.17
N LEU A 472 -3.39 22.82 6.82
CA LEU A 472 -3.83 24.13 6.32
C LEU A 472 -4.07 25.15 7.45
N VAL A 473 -4.54 24.69 8.61
CA VAL A 473 -4.97 25.55 9.71
C VAL A 473 -3.86 25.83 10.73
N ALA A 474 -2.91 24.90 10.91
CA ALA A 474 -1.83 25.01 11.88
C ALA A 474 -0.99 26.31 11.74
N PRO A 475 -0.64 26.79 10.52
CA PRO A 475 0.08 28.05 10.37
C PRO A 475 -0.67 29.29 10.89
N MET A 476 -2.02 29.24 10.91
CA MET A 476 -2.83 30.33 11.45
C MET A 476 -2.91 30.33 12.98
N ILE A 477 -2.94 29.14 13.60
CA ILE A 477 -3.10 28.98 15.05
C ILE A 477 -1.75 29.12 15.76
N LEU A 478 -0.69 28.55 15.18
CA LEU A 478 0.62 28.46 15.79
C LEU A 478 1.58 29.50 15.20
N THR A 479 1.30 30.79 15.42
CA THR A 479 2.09 31.90 14.88
C THR A 479 3.56 31.94 15.36
N ASN A 480 3.91 31.19 16.42
CA ASN A 480 5.25 31.12 17.00
C ASN A 480 6.14 29.99 16.42
N ARG A 481 5.73 29.32 15.33
CA ARG A 481 6.48 28.20 14.74
C ARG A 481 6.69 28.43 13.25
N ASP A 482 7.94 28.28 12.79
CA ASP A 482 8.24 28.31 11.35
C ASP A 482 7.66 27.08 10.64
N PHE A 483 6.73 27.37 9.73
CA PHE A 483 6.10 26.43 8.80
C PHE A 483 6.61 26.57 7.36
N SER A 484 7.53 27.50 7.10
CA SER A 484 8.21 27.68 5.81
C SER A 484 9.16 26.54 5.45
#